data_AF-A0A1G0WEF6-F1
#
_entry.id   AF-A0A1G0WEF6-F1
#
_cell.length_a   1.000
_cell.length_b   1.000
_cell.length_c   1.000
_cell.angle_alpha   90.00
_cell.angle_beta   90.00
_cell.angle_gamma   90.00
#
_symmetry.space_group_name_H-M   'P 1'
#
loop_
_entity.id
_entity.type
_entity.pdbx_description
1 polymer ?
#
loop_
_entity_poly.entity_id
_entity_poly.type
_entity_poly.pdbx_seq_one_letter_code
_entity_poly.pdbx_strand_id
1 'polypeptide(L)'
;MKSIKSILKLFCILLYLFISSCDNSENPDGRHPVFIKAENFYDEGNIKDAYQLYERYFQLNPKSAKASYKLALISQDRGDYVKAIYYYEKYLELDTNSSDRKIIQKWIEASKKSLVKEISRDSPVSIDSSINKTVIADTEVAILKEKNEELQKQLDLLKESKNIDTDTAKQQLSFQTQQSIKYIVEEGDTLYKISRKFYGSIKYYKQIIEVNKETLKGGTSIKPGDILIIPAVKME
;
A
#
# COMPACT_ATOMS: atom_id res chain seq x y z
N MET A 1 -28.91 -35.54 36.57
CA MET A 1 -28.26 -34.22 36.80
C MET A 1 -26.72 -34.27 36.93
N LYS A 2 -26.05 -35.44 36.87
CA LYS A 2 -24.56 -35.52 36.92
C LYS A 2 -23.87 -35.38 35.54
N SER A 3 -24.55 -35.60 34.41
CA SER A 3 -23.91 -35.47 33.08
C SER A 3 -23.85 -34.03 32.54
N ILE A 4 -24.78 -33.16 32.94
CA ILE A 4 -24.82 -31.75 32.49
C ILE A 4 -23.63 -30.94 33.07
N LYS A 5 -23.20 -31.26 34.30
CA LYS A 5 -22.02 -30.61 34.92
C LYS A 5 -20.68 -31.01 34.28
N SER A 6 -20.60 -32.19 33.67
CA SER A 6 -19.39 -32.62 32.93
C SER A 6 -19.32 -32.01 31.54
N ILE A 7 -20.46 -31.81 30.87
CA ILE A 7 -20.53 -31.14 29.57
C ILE A 7 -20.18 -29.65 29.71
N LEU A 8 -20.61 -28.99 30.79
CA LEU A 8 -20.27 -27.59 31.06
C LEU A 8 -18.76 -27.41 31.38
N LYS A 9 -18.12 -28.38 32.05
CA LYS A 9 -16.67 -28.36 32.28
C LYS A 9 -15.86 -28.61 31.00
N LEU A 10 -16.36 -29.44 30.09
CA LEU A 10 -15.72 -29.69 28.79
C LEU A 10 -15.84 -28.48 27.85
N PHE A 11 -16.96 -27.75 27.93
CA PHE A 11 -17.17 -26.51 27.17
C PHE A 11 -16.23 -25.37 27.62
N CYS A 12 -15.92 -25.28 28.92
CA CYS A 12 -14.95 -24.31 29.44
C CYS A 12 -13.48 -24.65 29.10
N ILE A 13 -13.15 -25.93 28.86
CA ILE A 13 -11.81 -26.36 28.43
C ILE A 13 -11.63 -26.14 26.91
N LEU A 14 -12.69 -26.27 26.12
CA LEU A 14 -12.72 -25.89 24.70
C LEU A 14 -12.69 -24.36 24.47
N LEU A 15 -13.16 -23.57 25.44
CA LEU A 15 -13.01 -22.11 25.42
C LEU A 15 -11.59 -21.64 25.82
N TYR A 16 -10.80 -22.51 26.47
CA TYR A 16 -9.41 -22.24 26.85
C TYR A 16 -8.37 -22.65 25.79
N LEU A 17 -8.79 -23.32 24.70
CA LEU A 17 -7.95 -23.53 23.52
C LEU A 17 -7.97 -22.35 22.53
N PHE A 18 -8.69 -21.27 22.85
CA PHE A 18 -8.76 -20.04 22.05
C PHE A 18 -7.89 -18.89 22.60
N ILE A 19 -7.03 -19.13 23.58
CA ILE A 19 -6.13 -18.11 24.13
C ILE A 19 -4.68 -18.60 24.11
N SER A 20 -4.20 -18.84 22.89
CA SER A 20 -2.79 -18.69 22.50
C SER A 20 -2.74 -18.26 21.04
N SER A 21 -3.46 -17.18 20.72
CA SER A 21 -3.08 -16.35 19.57
C SER A 21 -2.35 -15.12 20.11
N CYS A 22 -1.23 -15.38 20.80
CA CYS A 22 -0.21 -14.36 20.95
C CYS A 22 0.46 -14.21 19.59
N ASP A 23 -0.02 -13.18 18.89
CA ASP A 23 0.79 -12.22 18.16
C ASP A 23 1.92 -12.81 17.31
N ASN A 24 1.52 -13.26 16.12
CA ASN A 24 2.29 -13.01 14.92
C ASN A 24 1.28 -12.51 13.89
N SER A 25 0.91 -11.23 13.98
CA SER A 25 0.39 -10.54 12.81
C SER A 25 1.50 -10.56 11.76
N GLU A 26 1.49 -11.58 10.89
CA GLU A 26 2.34 -11.58 9.69
C GLU A 26 1.94 -10.34 8.89
N ASN A 27 2.68 -9.27 9.10
CA ASN A 27 2.47 -7.97 8.52
C ASN A 27 2.75 -8.10 7.00
N PRO A 28 1.70 -8.23 6.16
CA PRO A 28 1.84 -8.73 4.79
C PRO A 28 2.59 -7.74 3.89
N ASP A 29 2.62 -6.47 4.29
CA ASP A 29 3.23 -5.36 3.56
C ASP A 29 4.71 -5.59 3.25
N GLY A 30 5.50 -6.01 4.25
CA GLY A 30 6.95 -6.13 4.11
C GLY A 30 7.41 -7.25 3.15
N ARG A 31 6.51 -8.16 2.79
CA ARG A 31 6.76 -9.23 1.81
C ARG A 31 6.12 -8.93 0.46
N HIS A 32 5.34 -7.85 0.34
CA HIS A 32 4.66 -7.53 -0.90
C HIS A 32 5.65 -6.97 -1.93
N PRO A 33 5.66 -7.49 -3.17
CA PRO A 33 6.69 -7.17 -4.16
C PRO A 33 6.69 -5.71 -4.60
N VAL A 34 5.49 -5.14 -4.78
CA VAL A 34 5.33 -3.71 -5.11
C VAL A 34 5.81 -2.84 -3.95
N PHE A 35 5.60 -3.27 -2.70
CA PHE A 35 6.03 -2.54 -1.52
C PHE A 35 7.56 -2.61 -1.37
N ILE A 36 8.16 -3.79 -1.53
CA ILE A 36 9.63 -3.97 -1.54
C ILE A 36 10.27 -3.12 -2.63
N LYS A 37 9.70 -3.10 -3.84
CA LYS A 37 10.22 -2.25 -4.92
C LYS A 37 10.12 -0.76 -4.56
N ALA A 38 9.05 -0.34 -3.90
CA ALA A 38 8.89 1.02 -3.43
C ALA A 38 9.95 1.38 -2.38
N GLU A 39 10.23 0.48 -1.42
CA GLU A 39 11.31 0.64 -0.43
C GLU A 39 12.68 0.76 -1.11
N ASN A 40 13.00 -0.09 -2.08
CA ASN A 40 14.28 -0.02 -2.79
C ASN A 40 14.45 1.33 -3.51
N PHE A 41 13.43 1.79 -4.23
CA PHE A 41 13.49 3.11 -4.88
C PHE A 41 13.58 4.25 -3.86
N TYR A 42 12.92 4.11 -2.70
CA TYR A 42 13.02 5.08 -1.62
C TYR A 42 14.45 5.17 -1.08
N ASP A 43 15.08 4.02 -0.82
CA ASP A 43 16.45 3.92 -0.31
C ASP A 43 17.50 4.39 -1.33
N GLU A 44 17.25 4.19 -2.63
CA GLU A 44 18.05 4.74 -3.73
C GLU A 44 17.86 6.26 -3.93
N GLY A 45 16.94 6.89 -3.18
CA GLY A 45 16.61 8.31 -3.33
C GLY A 45 15.76 8.62 -4.57
N ASN A 46 15.27 7.60 -5.28
CA ASN A 46 14.30 7.77 -6.36
C ASN A 46 12.88 7.95 -5.79
N ILE A 47 12.69 9.08 -5.12
CA ILE A 47 11.48 9.39 -4.35
C ILE A 47 10.23 9.40 -5.26
N LYS A 48 10.37 9.81 -6.52
CA LYS A 48 9.25 9.86 -7.48
C LYS A 48 8.67 8.48 -7.74
N ASP A 49 9.52 7.53 -8.13
CA ASP A 49 9.08 6.17 -8.45
C ASP A 49 8.63 5.42 -7.20
N ALA A 50 9.30 5.64 -6.07
CA ALA A 50 8.89 5.12 -4.77
C ALA A 50 7.45 5.56 -4.43
N TYR A 51 7.15 6.85 -4.53
CA TYR A 51 5.82 7.39 -4.26
C TYR A 51 4.74 6.74 -5.13
N GLN A 52 4.97 6.62 -6.44
CA GLN A 52 4.01 6.00 -7.36
C GLN A 52 3.73 4.54 -7.00
N LEU A 53 4.77 3.80 -6.59
CA LEU A 53 4.61 2.41 -6.17
C LEU A 53 3.91 2.29 -4.83
N TYR A 54 4.20 3.16 -3.85
CA TYR A 54 3.46 3.18 -2.59
C TYR A 54 1.98 3.55 -2.80
N GLU A 55 1.68 4.53 -3.66
CA GLU A 55 0.31 4.95 -3.97
C GLU A 55 -0.47 3.80 -4.61
N ARG A 56 0.12 3.16 -5.61
CA ARG A 56 -0.46 1.97 -6.23
C ARG A 56 -0.64 0.82 -5.23
N TYR A 57 0.34 0.60 -4.35
CA TYR A 57 0.24 -0.42 -3.32
C TYR A 57 -0.89 -0.12 -2.33
N PHE A 58 -1.03 1.13 -1.90
CA PHE A 58 -2.10 1.60 -1.02
C PHE A 58 -3.48 1.47 -1.65
N GLN A 59 -3.63 1.79 -2.95
CA GLN A 59 -4.89 1.61 -3.68
C GLN A 59 -5.36 0.14 -3.68
N LEU A 60 -4.42 -0.80 -3.83
CA LEU A 60 -4.71 -2.24 -3.78
C LEU A 60 -4.90 -2.75 -2.34
N ASN A 61 -4.24 -2.11 -1.38
CA ASN A 61 -4.21 -2.50 0.03
C ASN A 61 -4.51 -1.29 0.92
N PRO A 62 -5.76 -0.77 0.93
CA PRO A 62 -6.11 0.48 1.61
C PRO A 62 -6.01 0.40 3.14
N LYS A 63 -5.74 -0.79 3.69
CA LYS A 63 -5.49 -1.02 5.11
C LYS A 63 -4.01 -1.10 5.48
N SER A 64 -3.10 -0.81 4.54
CA SER A 64 -1.67 -0.78 4.84
C SER A 64 -1.30 0.50 5.60
N ALA A 65 -1.06 0.34 6.91
CA ALA A 65 -0.52 1.41 7.74
C ALA A 65 0.87 1.85 7.25
N LYS A 66 1.74 0.91 6.87
CA LYS A 66 3.11 1.23 6.40
C LYS A 66 3.11 2.05 5.11
N ALA A 67 2.26 1.71 4.15
CA ALA A 67 2.14 2.47 2.91
C ALA A 67 1.64 3.90 3.19
N SER A 68 0.62 4.03 4.05
CA SER A 68 0.12 5.33 4.51
C SER A 68 1.26 6.15 5.13
N TYR A 69 2.04 5.57 6.04
CA TYR A 69 3.16 6.23 6.67
C TYR A 69 4.23 6.71 5.66
N LYS A 70 4.63 5.85 4.72
CA LYS A 70 5.62 6.19 3.69
C LYS A 70 5.12 7.29 2.74
N LEU A 71 3.86 7.23 2.32
CA LEU A 71 3.23 8.28 1.51
C LEU A 71 3.16 9.61 2.26
N ALA A 72 2.88 9.58 3.56
CA ALA A 72 2.83 10.78 4.39
C ALA A 72 4.20 11.46 4.50
N LEU A 73 5.26 10.70 4.79
CA LEU A 73 6.63 11.20 4.85
C LEU A 73 7.06 11.84 3.53
N ILE A 74 6.88 11.13 2.41
CA ILE A 74 7.26 11.64 1.09
C ILE A 74 6.47 12.91 0.74
N SER A 75 5.17 12.94 1.05
CA SER A 75 4.33 14.10 0.77
C SER A 75 4.78 15.31 1.60
N GLN A 76 5.12 15.09 2.88
CA GLN A 76 5.64 16.12 3.76
C GLN A 76 6.96 16.70 3.24
N ASP A 77 7.90 15.85 2.82
CA ASP A 77 9.20 16.27 2.29
C ASP A 77 9.07 17.07 0.99
N ARG A 78 8.03 16.78 0.20
CA ARG A 78 7.70 17.53 -1.03
C ARG A 78 6.93 18.82 -0.77
N GLY A 79 6.49 19.07 0.46
CA GLY A 79 5.62 20.20 0.80
C GLY A 79 4.15 20.00 0.42
N ASP A 80 3.75 18.80 0.00
CA ASP A 80 2.33 18.45 -0.23
C ASP A 80 1.66 18.18 1.14
N TYR A 81 1.43 19.25 1.89
CA TYR A 81 0.94 19.17 3.27
C TYR A 81 -0.46 18.57 3.36
N VAL A 82 -1.30 18.75 2.33
CA VAL A 82 -2.64 18.17 2.29
C VAL A 82 -2.57 16.65 2.29
N LYS A 83 -1.76 16.06 1.38
CA LYS A 83 -1.57 14.60 1.34
C LYS A 83 -0.83 14.07 2.55
N ALA A 84 0.15 14.81 3.06
CA ALA A 84 0.85 14.43 4.29
C ALA A 84 -0.14 14.25 5.46
N ILE A 85 -1.03 15.22 5.66
CA ILE A 85 -2.07 15.15 6.70
C ILE A 85 -2.99 13.96 6.46
N TYR A 86 -3.52 13.81 5.25
CA TYR A 86 -4.41 12.71 4.89
C TYR A 86 -3.80 11.34 5.23
N TYR A 87 -2.58 11.09 4.77
CA TYR A 87 -1.93 9.79 4.97
C TYR A 87 -1.47 9.55 6.41
N TYR A 88 -1.08 10.60 7.15
CA TYR A 88 -0.81 10.47 8.58
C TYR A 88 -2.08 10.14 9.38
N GLU A 89 -3.21 10.78 9.06
CA GLU A 89 -4.49 10.44 9.67
C GLU A 89 -4.88 9.00 9.36
N LYS A 90 -4.71 8.55 8.11
CA LYS A 90 -4.91 7.15 7.73
C LYS A 90 -4.03 6.19 8.50
N TYR A 91 -2.75 6.52 8.69
CA TYR A 91 -1.85 5.73 9.53
C TYR A 91 -2.37 5.60 10.97
N LEU A 92 -2.82 6.70 11.58
CA LEU A 92 -3.36 6.70 12.95
C LEU A 92 -4.70 5.98 13.12
N GLU A 93 -5.52 5.94 12.06
CA GLU A 93 -6.76 5.16 11.98
C GLU A 93 -6.47 3.65 11.94
N LEU A 94 -5.43 3.25 11.21
CA LEU A 94 -5.07 1.84 10.98
C LEU A 94 -4.21 1.26 12.11
N ASP A 95 -3.29 2.05 12.66
CA ASP A 95 -2.38 1.66 13.75
C ASP A 95 -2.74 2.41 15.04
N THR A 96 -3.77 1.92 15.72
CA THR A 96 -4.39 2.65 16.83
C THR A 96 -3.54 2.70 18.10
N ASN A 97 -2.53 1.83 18.24
CA ASN A 97 -1.67 1.74 19.43
C ASN A 97 -0.18 1.98 19.14
N SER A 98 0.17 2.61 18.02
CA SER A 98 1.57 2.88 17.69
C SER A 98 2.29 3.72 18.74
N SER A 99 3.54 3.36 19.03
CA SER A 99 4.49 4.21 19.79
C SER A 99 4.63 5.59 19.16
N ASP A 100 4.41 5.66 17.84
CA ASP A 100 4.68 6.81 17.00
C ASP A 100 3.51 7.80 16.98
N ARG A 101 2.33 7.44 17.52
CA ARG A 101 1.13 8.30 17.54
C ARG A 101 1.42 9.75 17.91
N LYS A 102 2.20 9.98 18.97
CA LYS A 102 2.52 11.34 19.45
C LYS A 102 3.42 12.10 18.47
N ILE A 103 4.37 11.44 17.81
CA ILE A 103 5.23 12.10 16.81
C ILE A 103 4.44 12.40 15.55
N ILE A 104 3.58 11.48 15.11
CA ILE A 104 2.69 11.67 13.95
C ILE A 104 1.73 12.83 14.16
N GLN A 105 1.11 12.93 15.35
CA GLN A 105 0.25 14.08 15.69
C GLN A 105 1.02 15.40 15.58
N LYS A 106 2.28 15.45 16.04
CA LYS A 106 3.12 16.65 15.88
C LYS A 106 3.39 16.97 14.40
N TRP A 107 3.63 15.96 13.57
CA TRP A 107 3.84 16.16 12.13
C TRP A 107 2.58 16.61 11.41
N ILE A 108 1.40 16.11 11.79
CA ILE A 108 0.11 16.60 11.31
C ILE A 108 -0.04 18.09 11.65
N GLU A 109 0.17 18.48 12.90
CA GLU A 109 0.03 19.88 13.33
C GLU A 109 1.05 20.81 12.65
N ALA A 110 2.29 20.35 12.47
CA ALA A 110 3.30 21.09 11.71
C ALA A 110 2.92 21.26 10.23
N SER A 111 2.33 20.22 9.62
CA SER A 111 1.86 20.26 8.23
C SER A 111 0.66 21.20 8.08
N LYS A 112 -0.31 21.15 9.00
CA LYS A 112 -1.44 22.10 9.04
C LYS A 112 -0.96 23.53 9.15
N LYS A 113 -0.02 23.82 10.05
CA LYS A 113 0.57 25.15 10.19
C LYS A 113 1.26 25.63 8.90
N SER A 114 1.95 24.73 8.21
CA SER A 114 2.63 25.04 6.95
C SER A 114 1.63 25.32 5.83
N LEU A 115 0.56 24.53 5.75
CA LEU A 115 -0.54 24.74 4.81
C LEU A 115 -1.26 26.07 5.03
N VAL A 116 -1.58 26.42 6.30
CA VAL A 116 -2.16 27.74 6.64
C VAL A 116 -1.26 28.87 6.15
N LYS A 117 0.06 28.75 6.35
CA LYS A 117 1.04 29.75 5.91
C LYS A 117 1.09 29.86 4.39
N GLU A 118 0.97 28.75 3.67
CA GLU A 118 0.94 28.72 2.21
C GLU A 118 -0.31 29.42 1.67
N ILE A 119 -1.50 29.03 2.10
CA ILE A 119 -2.78 29.66 1.70
C ILE A 119 -2.80 31.15 2.04
N SER A 120 -2.24 31.52 3.21
CA SER A 120 -2.20 32.92 3.65
C SER A 120 -1.25 33.79 2.82
N ARG A 121 -0.22 33.22 2.18
CA ARG A 121 0.70 33.99 1.31
C ARG A 121 0.04 34.43 0.02
N ASP A 122 -0.88 33.62 -0.51
CA ASP A 122 -1.58 33.91 -1.75
C ASP A 122 -2.76 34.88 -1.54
N SER A 123 -3.04 35.27 -0.28
CA SER A 123 -4.10 36.22 0.07
C SER A 123 -3.55 37.64 0.23
N PRO A 124 -3.96 38.63 -0.59
CA PRO A 124 -3.39 39.98 -0.62
C PRO A 124 -3.80 40.89 0.55
N VAL A 125 -4.37 40.37 1.65
CA VAL A 125 -5.00 41.17 2.72
C VAL A 125 -4.35 40.93 4.09
N SER A 126 -4.23 41.99 4.89
CA SER A 126 -3.67 41.97 6.25
C SER A 126 -4.41 41.01 7.17
N ILE A 127 -3.67 40.07 7.79
CA ILE A 127 -4.19 38.96 8.59
C ILE A 127 -4.81 39.47 9.89
N ASP A 128 -6.14 39.43 9.99
CA ASP A 128 -6.89 39.60 11.24
C ASP A 128 -7.46 38.26 11.76
N SER A 129 -8.10 38.28 12.93
CA SER A 129 -8.69 37.09 13.55
C SER A 129 -9.85 36.47 12.75
N SER A 130 -10.52 37.23 11.88
CA SER A 130 -11.62 36.78 11.04
C SER A 130 -11.09 35.99 9.83
N ILE A 131 -9.99 36.47 9.23
CA ILE A 131 -9.28 35.78 8.15
C ILE A 131 -8.74 34.42 8.62
N ASN A 132 -8.21 34.34 9.85
CA ASN A 132 -7.74 33.07 10.41
C ASN A 132 -8.84 31.99 10.42
N LYS A 133 -10.10 32.35 10.71
CA LYS A 133 -11.21 31.39 10.70
C LYS A 133 -11.52 30.91 9.27
N THR A 134 -11.47 31.80 8.29
CA THR A 134 -11.69 31.46 6.88
C THR A 134 -10.57 30.57 6.33
N VAL A 135 -9.30 30.91 6.60
CA VAL A 135 -8.15 30.10 6.16
C VAL A 135 -8.20 28.70 6.78
N ILE A 136 -8.60 28.57 8.05
CA ILE A 136 -8.81 27.25 8.67
C ILE A 136 -9.91 26.47 7.93
N ALA A 137 -11.04 27.10 7.60
CA ALA A 137 -12.09 26.45 6.83
C ALA A 137 -11.60 26.01 5.44
N ASP A 138 -10.79 26.84 4.76
CA ASP A 138 -10.21 26.52 3.46
C ASP A 138 -9.22 25.34 3.55
N THR A 139 -8.43 25.24 4.63
CA THR A 139 -7.57 24.07 4.86
C THR A 139 -8.38 22.79 5.05
N GLU A 140 -9.48 22.86 5.81
CA GLU A 140 -10.35 21.71 6.03
C GLU A 140 -11.03 21.26 4.73
N VAL A 141 -11.48 22.22 3.91
CA VAL A 141 -12.04 21.93 2.59
C VAL A 141 -11.00 21.26 1.68
N ALA A 142 -9.74 21.71 1.69
CA ALA A 142 -8.68 21.07 0.90
C ALA A 142 -8.44 19.62 1.31
N ILE A 143 -8.37 19.35 2.62
CA ILE A 143 -8.18 17.99 3.17
C ILE A 143 -9.39 17.10 2.83
N LEU A 144 -10.61 17.61 2.98
CA LEU A 144 -11.83 16.88 2.66
C LEU A 144 -11.93 16.56 1.16
N LYS A 145 -11.50 17.47 0.29
CA LYS A 145 -11.43 17.22 -1.16
C LYS A 145 -10.47 16.09 -1.49
N GLU A 146 -9.24 16.12 -0.97
CA GLU A 146 -8.27 15.03 -1.18
C GLU A 146 -8.82 13.67 -0.69
N LYS A 147 -9.43 13.66 0.51
CA LYS A 147 -10.06 12.45 1.06
C LYS A 147 -11.17 11.92 0.15
N ASN A 148 -12.00 12.81 -0.40
CA ASN A 148 -13.07 12.45 -1.32
C ASN A 148 -12.52 11.91 -2.64
N GLU A 149 -11.46 12.52 -3.19
CA GLU A 149 -10.79 12.03 -4.39
C GLU A 149 -10.22 10.62 -4.19
N GLU A 150 -9.57 10.35 -3.06
CA GLU A 150 -9.02 9.02 -2.78
C GLU A 150 -10.12 7.97 -2.54
N LEU A 151 -11.20 8.34 -1.84
CA LEU A 151 -12.38 7.47 -1.70
C LEU A 151 -13.02 7.17 -3.06
N GLN A 152 -13.10 8.17 -3.95
CA GLN A 152 -13.63 8.00 -5.29
C GLN A 152 -12.77 7.02 -6.10
N LYS A 153 -11.44 7.15 -6.08
CA LYS A 153 -10.51 6.19 -6.70
C LYS A 153 -10.74 4.77 -6.17
N GLN A 154 -10.88 4.61 -4.85
CA GLN A 154 -11.16 3.30 -4.25
C GLN A 154 -12.51 2.72 -4.71
N LEU A 155 -13.55 3.54 -4.80
CA LEU A 155 -14.86 3.12 -5.29
C LEU A 155 -14.79 2.68 -6.76
N ASP A 156 -14.04 3.39 -7.59
CA ASP A 156 -13.92 3.06 -9.01
C ASP A 156 -13.15 1.76 -9.22
N LEU A 157 -12.06 1.53 -8.49
CA LEU A 157 -11.36 0.24 -8.45
C LEU A 157 -12.28 -0.92 -7.99
N LEU A 158 -13.13 -0.66 -7.00
CA LEU A 158 -14.10 -1.66 -6.53
C LEU A 158 -15.18 -1.96 -7.59
N LYS A 159 -15.66 -0.95 -8.33
CA LYS A 159 -16.62 -1.14 -9.43
C LYS A 159 -15.99 -1.93 -10.58
N GLU A 160 -14.78 -1.59 -10.97
CA GLU A 160 -14.02 -2.32 -12.00
C GLU A 160 -13.83 -3.78 -11.60
N SER A 161 -13.53 -4.06 -10.33
CA SER A 161 -13.40 -5.43 -9.83
C SER A 161 -14.70 -6.25 -9.88
N LYS A 162 -15.86 -5.59 -9.91
CA LYS A 162 -17.18 -6.23 -9.95
C LYS A 162 -17.73 -6.42 -11.37
N ASN A 163 -17.26 -5.64 -12.34
CA ASN A 163 -17.72 -5.64 -13.73
C ASN A 163 -16.86 -6.51 -14.67
N ILE A 164 -16.17 -7.54 -14.17
CA ILE A 164 -15.27 -8.36 -14.98
C ILE A 164 -16.09 -9.34 -15.84
N ASP A 165 -16.50 -8.87 -17.01
CA ASP A 165 -16.95 -9.68 -18.14
C ASP A 165 -15.74 -10.14 -18.98
N THR A 166 -15.86 -11.34 -19.55
CA THR A 166 -14.76 -12.23 -20.01
C THR A 166 -13.85 -11.70 -21.14
N ASP A 167 -14.20 -10.62 -21.85
CA ASP A 167 -13.33 -9.98 -22.85
C ASP A 167 -12.18 -9.17 -22.22
N THR A 168 -12.35 -8.76 -20.96
CA THR A 168 -11.34 -8.00 -20.19
C THR A 168 -10.11 -8.85 -19.89
N ALA A 169 -10.19 -10.18 -19.90
CA ALA A 169 -9.04 -11.06 -19.63
C ALA A 169 -7.90 -10.90 -20.67
N LYS A 170 -8.25 -10.57 -21.93
CA LYS A 170 -7.26 -10.28 -22.98
C LYS A 170 -6.66 -8.88 -22.83
N GLN A 171 -7.44 -7.90 -22.40
CA GLN A 171 -6.96 -6.54 -22.09
C GLN A 171 -6.19 -6.46 -20.76
N GLN A 172 -6.52 -7.28 -19.76
CA GLN A 172 -5.76 -7.42 -18.52
C GLN A 172 -4.37 -8.00 -18.75
N LEU A 173 -4.19 -8.86 -19.76
CA LEU A 173 -2.87 -9.31 -20.20
C LEU A 173 -2.03 -8.11 -20.74
N SER A 174 -2.68 -7.15 -21.42
CA SER A 174 -2.04 -5.90 -21.89
C SER A 174 -1.81 -4.85 -20.79
N PHE A 175 -2.61 -4.84 -19.72
CA PHE A 175 -2.42 -3.93 -18.59
C PHE A 175 -1.41 -4.47 -17.55
N GLN A 176 -1.36 -5.79 -17.36
CA GLN A 176 -0.33 -6.46 -16.55
C GLN A 176 1.07 -6.32 -17.14
N THR A 177 1.19 -6.26 -18.48
CA THR A 177 2.47 -6.00 -19.15
C THR A 177 2.96 -4.56 -18.91
N GLN A 178 2.07 -3.59 -18.72
CA GLN A 178 2.42 -2.20 -18.40
C GLN A 178 2.80 -2.00 -16.92
N GLN A 179 2.39 -2.92 -16.05
CA GLN A 179 2.65 -2.94 -14.61
C GLN A 179 3.76 -3.94 -14.19
N SER A 180 4.45 -4.52 -15.18
CA SER A 180 5.47 -5.55 -15.00
C SER A 180 6.84 -4.95 -14.64
N ILE A 181 7.66 -5.75 -13.95
CA ILE A 181 9.03 -5.38 -13.59
C ILE A 181 9.97 -6.10 -14.55
N LYS A 182 10.89 -5.38 -15.21
CA LYS A 182 12.03 -6.00 -15.89
C LYS A 182 13.04 -6.44 -14.84
N TYR A 183 13.41 -7.72 -14.85
CA TYR A 183 14.37 -8.31 -13.95
C TYR A 183 15.51 -8.97 -14.74
N ILE A 184 16.74 -8.70 -14.34
CA ILE A 184 17.92 -9.36 -14.90
C ILE A 184 18.22 -10.57 -14.03
N VAL A 185 18.22 -11.76 -14.63
CA VAL A 185 18.48 -13.01 -13.93
C VAL A 185 19.89 -12.98 -13.33
N GLU A 186 20.00 -13.31 -12.04
CA GLU A 186 21.26 -13.36 -11.30
C GLU A 186 21.83 -14.79 -11.25
N GLU A 187 23.09 -14.94 -10.84
CA GLU A 187 23.69 -16.27 -10.67
C GLU A 187 22.96 -17.09 -9.60
N GLY A 188 22.58 -18.33 -9.96
CA GLY A 188 21.86 -19.24 -9.07
C GLY A 188 20.35 -19.04 -9.00
N ASP A 189 19.80 -18.13 -9.79
CA ASP A 189 18.35 -17.95 -9.92
C ASP A 189 17.66 -19.14 -10.55
N THR A 190 16.42 -19.35 -10.11
CA THR A 190 15.45 -20.22 -10.79
C THR A 190 14.13 -19.49 -10.86
N LEU A 191 13.25 -19.82 -11.81
CA LEU A 191 11.93 -19.21 -11.91
C LEU A 191 11.12 -19.34 -10.61
N TYR A 192 11.34 -20.39 -9.81
CA TYR A 192 10.74 -20.56 -8.49
C TYR A 192 11.32 -19.62 -7.44
N LYS A 193 12.65 -19.41 -7.44
CA LYS A 193 13.32 -18.46 -6.54
C LYS A 193 12.93 -17.04 -6.90
N ILE A 194 12.88 -16.72 -8.19
CA ILE A 194 12.39 -15.43 -8.71
C ILE A 194 10.92 -15.26 -8.32
N SER A 195 10.05 -16.25 -8.53
CA SER A 195 8.66 -16.20 -8.08
C SER A 195 8.56 -15.96 -6.57
N ARG A 196 9.40 -16.63 -5.76
CA ARG A 196 9.42 -16.41 -4.32
C ARG A 196 9.95 -15.02 -3.95
N LYS A 197 10.98 -14.53 -4.63
CA LYS A 197 11.58 -13.19 -4.48
C LYS A 197 10.55 -12.10 -4.80
N PHE A 198 9.78 -12.30 -5.86
CA PHE A 198 8.84 -11.33 -6.40
C PHE A 198 7.38 -11.57 -6.05
N TYR A 199 7.00 -12.59 -5.29
CA TYR A 199 5.60 -12.81 -4.88
C TYR A 199 5.47 -13.45 -3.50
N GLY A 200 6.57 -13.68 -2.79
CA GLY A 200 6.60 -14.44 -1.53
C GLY A 200 6.23 -15.92 -1.68
N SER A 201 5.87 -16.38 -2.88
CA SER A 201 5.34 -17.70 -3.15
C SER A 201 5.93 -18.27 -4.44
N ILE A 202 6.27 -19.55 -4.41
CA ILE A 202 6.76 -20.25 -5.59
C ILE A 202 5.66 -20.54 -6.62
N LYS A 203 4.37 -20.37 -6.26
CA LYS A 203 3.23 -20.77 -7.09
C LYS A 203 3.10 -19.94 -8.37
N TYR A 204 3.66 -18.73 -8.38
CA TYR A 204 3.49 -17.76 -9.45
C TYR A 204 4.54 -17.87 -10.57
N TYR A 205 5.42 -18.87 -10.53
CA TYR A 205 6.43 -19.09 -11.57
C TYR A 205 5.81 -19.33 -12.96
N LYS A 206 4.59 -19.89 -13.02
CA LYS A 206 3.86 -20.13 -14.27
C LYS A 206 3.48 -18.83 -14.96
N GLN A 207 3.07 -17.84 -14.18
CA GLN A 207 2.73 -16.50 -14.66
C GLN A 207 3.97 -15.80 -15.21
N ILE A 208 5.14 -15.99 -14.58
CA ILE A 208 6.41 -15.51 -15.13
C ILE A 208 6.70 -16.19 -16.47
N ILE A 209 6.52 -17.50 -16.59
CA ILE A 209 6.74 -18.23 -17.86
C ILE A 209 5.81 -17.70 -18.95
N GLU A 210 4.53 -17.54 -18.63
CA GLU A 210 3.49 -17.11 -19.57
C GLU A 210 3.84 -15.79 -20.26
N VAL A 211 4.31 -14.80 -19.50
CA VAL A 211 4.67 -13.49 -20.03
C VAL A 211 6.00 -13.51 -20.77
N ASN A 212 6.90 -14.43 -20.44
CA ASN A 212 8.23 -14.56 -21.04
C ASN A 212 8.32 -15.68 -22.07
N LYS A 213 7.20 -16.16 -22.61
CA LYS A 213 7.18 -17.29 -23.56
C LYS A 213 8.14 -17.10 -24.74
N GLU A 214 8.23 -15.89 -25.27
CA GLU A 214 9.14 -15.57 -26.39
C GLU A 214 10.61 -15.60 -25.96
N THR A 215 10.94 -14.96 -24.83
CA THR A 215 12.30 -14.97 -24.25
C THR A 215 12.75 -16.37 -23.89
N LEU A 216 11.86 -17.18 -23.31
CA LEU A 216 12.13 -18.52 -22.83
C LEU A 216 11.98 -19.60 -23.90
N LYS A 217 11.51 -19.25 -25.10
CA LYS A 217 11.17 -20.20 -26.18
C LYS A 217 10.29 -21.37 -25.68
N GLY A 218 9.36 -21.09 -24.78
CA GLY A 218 8.47 -22.07 -24.15
C GLY A 218 9.11 -23.01 -23.11
N GLY A 219 10.38 -22.80 -22.74
CA GLY A 219 11.09 -23.56 -21.71
C GLY A 219 11.05 -22.93 -20.32
N THR A 220 11.78 -23.54 -19.38
CA THR A 220 11.97 -23.04 -17.99
C THR A 220 13.43 -22.68 -17.68
N SER A 221 14.33 -22.86 -18.65
CA SER A 221 15.75 -22.57 -18.48
C SER A 221 16.01 -21.08 -18.60
N ILE A 222 16.71 -20.53 -17.61
CA ILE A 222 17.14 -19.14 -17.54
C ILE A 222 18.63 -19.11 -17.24
N LYS A 223 19.32 -18.08 -17.74
CA LYS A 223 20.75 -17.86 -17.54
C LYS A 223 20.98 -16.49 -16.90
N PRO A 224 22.04 -16.33 -16.10
CA PRO A 224 22.43 -15.03 -15.60
C PRO A 224 22.58 -14.02 -16.75
N GLY A 225 21.98 -12.85 -16.60
CA GLY A 225 21.90 -11.82 -17.64
C GLY A 225 20.63 -11.85 -18.50
N ASP A 226 19.83 -12.92 -18.47
CA ASP A 226 18.53 -12.94 -19.17
C ASP A 226 17.60 -11.87 -18.58
N ILE A 227 16.82 -11.21 -19.43
CA ILE A 227 15.85 -10.20 -18.99
C ILE A 227 14.45 -10.83 -18.98
N LEU A 228 13.86 -10.95 -17.80
CA LEU A 228 12.51 -11.43 -17.59
C LEU A 228 11.55 -10.29 -17.26
N ILE A 229 10.34 -10.40 -17.76
CA ILE A 229 9.19 -9.59 -17.42
C ILE A 229 8.44 -10.25 -16.27
N ILE A 230 8.44 -9.64 -15.10
CA ILE A 230 7.75 -10.15 -13.91
C ILE A 230 6.37 -9.46 -13.80
N PRO A 231 5.26 -10.16 -14.09
CA PRO A 231 3.94 -9.53 -14.09
C PRO A 231 3.45 -9.15 -12.69
N ALA A 232 2.58 -8.15 -12.58
CA ALA A 232 1.84 -7.93 -11.34
C ALA A 232 0.73 -8.98 -11.21
N VAL A 233 0.80 -9.83 -10.18
CA VAL A 233 -0.25 -10.83 -9.89
C VAL A 233 -1.06 -10.38 -8.67
N LYS A 234 -2.39 -10.56 -8.72
CA LYS A 234 -3.24 -10.38 -7.55
C LYS A 234 -3.01 -11.60 -6.65
N MET A 235 -2.51 -11.37 -5.44
CA MET A 235 -2.27 -12.45 -4.48
C MET A 235 -3.58 -12.73 -3.72
N GLU A 236 -4.12 -13.94 -3.89
CA GLU A 236 -5.25 -14.49 -3.13
C GLU A 236 -4.78 -15.22 -1.87
#